data_AF-A0A7V5L5C9-F1
#
_entry.id   AF-A0A7V5L5C9-F1
#
_cell.length_a   1.000
_cell.length_b   1.000
_cell.length_c   1.000
_cell.angle_alpha   90.00
_cell.angle_beta   90.00
_cell.angle_gamma   90.00
#
_symmetry.space_group_name_H-M   'P 1'
#
loop_
_entity.id
_entity.type
_entity.pdbx_description
1 polymer ?
#
loop_
_entity_poly.entity_id
_entity_poly.type
_entity_poly.pdbx_seq_one_letter_code
_entity_poly.pdbx_strand_id
1 'polypeptide(L)'
;MMNEIKSLIKDSSSIIIFLPNNLDFDNIGASLALKDFLEKKYKKSVEIWQVFQINQQPISNNTLIITLGIENIPAEIKDFPRIKINYQIGPQKYSSLSETIFYFLKLFSFEPNPEISSKLLIGIIFKTNLFRQPQITSKTIKGVVQLIKWGANYQNTINTLYRSLSFNQLQLWAKILTKVELWNKQTIAVFLTHNDFINSQTTEKDLEFIIPRINLNFHWAKNIFIFWPSPENPQEIDCWIKILPNLEKKIKQSNLQLNLTSGMKKNII
;
A
#
# COMPACT_ATOMS: atom_id res chain seq x y z
N MET A 1 4.84 27.71 -3.83
CA MET A 1 4.56 26.25 -3.78
C MET A 1 4.49 25.54 -5.14
N MET A 2 3.48 25.71 -6.01
CA MET A 2 3.41 24.94 -7.28
C MET A 2 4.59 25.24 -8.24
N ASN A 3 5.01 26.51 -8.32
CA ASN A 3 6.16 26.89 -9.13
C ASN A 3 7.48 26.35 -8.58
N GLU A 4 7.64 26.29 -7.25
CA GLU A 4 8.78 25.64 -6.61
C GLU A 4 8.84 24.15 -6.96
N ILE A 5 7.72 23.42 -6.86
CA ILE A 5 7.67 22.00 -7.23
C ILE A 5 8.07 21.81 -8.70
N LYS A 6 7.57 22.66 -9.60
CA LYS A 6 7.94 22.64 -11.02
C LYS A 6 9.44 22.90 -11.22
N SER A 7 10.02 23.85 -10.48
CA SER A 7 11.47 24.13 -10.53
C SER A 7 12.26 22.92 -10.09
N LEU A 8 11.96 22.37 -8.90
CA LEU A 8 12.64 21.20 -8.35
C LEU A 8 12.67 20.03 -9.34
N ILE A 9 11.54 19.74 -10.00
CA ILE A 9 11.46 18.67 -11.01
C ILE A 9 12.33 19.01 -12.24
N LYS A 10 12.31 20.27 -12.70
CA LYS A 10 13.08 20.69 -13.87
C LYS A 10 14.58 20.69 -13.61
N ASP A 11 15.01 21.14 -12.44
CA ASP A 11 16.42 21.36 -12.07
C ASP A 11 17.15 20.04 -11.75
N SER A 12 16.42 19.01 -11.29
CA SER A 12 17.01 17.71 -10.96
C SER A 12 17.41 16.89 -12.18
N SER A 13 18.56 16.22 -12.16
CA SER A 13 18.97 15.30 -13.23
C SER A 13 18.23 13.96 -13.18
N SER A 14 17.92 13.49 -11.98
CA SER A 14 17.25 12.22 -11.70
C SER A 14 16.26 12.39 -10.57
N ILE A 15 15.30 11.47 -10.48
CA ILE A 15 14.30 11.46 -9.41
C ILE A 15 14.26 10.08 -8.77
N ILE A 16 14.26 10.02 -7.44
CA ILE A 16 13.99 8.79 -6.69
C ILE A 16 12.67 8.97 -5.93
N ILE A 17 11.76 8.04 -6.13
CA ILE A 17 10.51 7.94 -5.38
C ILE A 17 10.71 6.92 -4.26
N PHE A 18 10.70 7.40 -3.01
CA PHE A 18 10.74 6.53 -1.83
C PHE A 18 9.35 6.12 -1.38
N LEU A 19 9.20 4.81 -1.16
CA LEU A 19 8.03 4.17 -0.59
C LEU A 19 8.33 3.62 0.81
N PRO A 20 7.30 3.46 1.66
CA PRO A 20 7.47 2.78 2.93
C PRO A 20 7.87 1.30 2.71
N ASN A 21 8.48 0.70 3.74
CA ASN A 21 8.90 -0.71 3.67
C ASN A 21 7.70 -1.66 3.57
N ASN A 22 6.59 -1.30 4.19
CA ASN A 22 5.34 -2.03 4.12
C ASN A 22 4.52 -1.59 2.90
N LEU A 23 4.77 -2.25 1.76
CA LEU A 23 4.09 -1.92 0.52
C LEU A 23 2.66 -2.48 0.49
N ASP A 24 1.75 -1.66 0.00
CA ASP A 24 0.42 -2.08 -0.43
C ASP A 24 0.14 -1.65 -1.89
N PHE A 25 -0.98 -2.10 -2.46
CA PHE A 25 -1.34 -1.75 -3.84
C PHE A 25 -1.61 -0.25 -4.05
N ASP A 26 -1.88 0.52 -2.98
CA ASP A 26 -2.03 1.96 -3.06
C ASP A 26 -0.67 2.65 -3.17
N ASN A 27 0.34 2.20 -2.41
CA ASN A 27 1.72 2.68 -2.57
C ASN A 27 2.25 2.40 -3.99
N ILE A 28 2.04 1.18 -4.48
CA ILE A 28 2.53 0.75 -5.80
C ILE A 28 1.79 1.50 -6.91
N GLY A 29 0.45 1.55 -6.86
CA GLY A 29 -0.36 2.27 -7.85
C GLY A 29 0.00 3.75 -7.95
N ALA A 30 0.15 4.42 -6.80
CA ALA A 30 0.53 5.84 -6.74
C ALA A 30 1.94 6.10 -7.29
N SER A 31 2.93 5.30 -6.88
CA SER A 31 4.33 5.49 -7.27
C SER A 31 4.58 5.22 -8.75
N LEU A 32 4.01 4.15 -9.30
CA LEU A 32 4.12 3.84 -10.72
C LEU A 32 3.43 4.91 -11.58
N ALA A 33 2.25 5.37 -11.18
CA ALA A 33 1.56 6.43 -11.90
C ALA A 33 2.33 7.77 -11.87
N LEU A 34 2.94 8.10 -10.72
CA LEU A 34 3.78 9.30 -10.59
C LEU A 34 5.06 9.17 -11.43
N LYS A 35 5.69 8.00 -11.42
CA LYS A 35 6.84 7.68 -12.27
C LYS A 35 6.51 7.92 -13.74
N ASP A 36 5.45 7.28 -14.25
CA ASP A 36 5.04 7.42 -15.65
C ASP A 36 4.78 8.89 -16.03
N PHE A 37 4.18 9.66 -15.13
CA PHE A 37 3.95 11.09 -15.34
C PHE A 37 5.26 11.86 -15.48
N LEU A 38 6.20 11.65 -14.56
CA LEU A 38 7.50 12.34 -14.55
C LEU A 38 8.33 11.97 -15.78
N GLU A 39 8.33 10.69 -16.16
CA GLU A 39 9.00 10.21 -17.37
C GLU A 39 8.34 10.75 -18.64
N LYS A 40 7.00 10.68 -18.76
CA LYS A 40 6.30 11.10 -19.99
C LYS A 40 6.30 12.62 -20.18
N LYS A 41 5.99 13.38 -19.12
CA LYS A 41 5.83 14.85 -19.18
C LYS A 41 7.15 15.60 -19.05
N TYR A 42 8.05 15.15 -18.18
CA TYR A 42 9.30 15.87 -17.87
C TYR A 42 10.56 15.18 -18.40
N LYS A 43 10.45 13.98 -19.00
CA LYS A 43 11.58 13.23 -19.56
C LYS A 43 12.69 12.97 -18.53
N LYS A 44 12.31 12.77 -17.27
CA LYS A 44 13.23 12.50 -16.16
C LYS A 44 13.49 11.00 -16.03
N SER A 45 14.70 10.62 -15.62
CA SER A 45 14.98 9.25 -15.16
C SER A 45 14.41 9.10 -13.75
N VAL A 46 13.55 8.10 -13.54
CA VAL A 46 12.85 7.90 -12.27
C VAL A 46 13.01 6.48 -11.75
N GLU A 47 13.56 6.38 -10.55
CA GLU A 47 13.68 5.14 -9.80
C GLU A 47 12.69 5.09 -8.64
N ILE A 48 12.27 3.89 -8.25
CA ILE A 48 11.37 3.67 -7.11
C ILE A 48 12.08 2.78 -6.12
N TRP A 49 12.32 3.29 -4.92
CA TRP A 49 13.04 2.59 -3.85
C TRP A 49 12.15 2.46 -2.62
N GLN A 50 12.36 1.42 -1.83
CA GLN A 50 11.85 1.32 -0.46
C GLN A 50 12.86 1.94 0.51
N VAL A 51 12.38 2.42 1.67
CA VAL A 51 13.24 3.08 2.67
C VAL A 51 14.45 2.22 3.09
N PHE A 52 14.32 0.89 3.20
CA PHE A 52 15.47 0.04 3.57
C PHE A 52 16.60 0.04 2.54
N GLN A 53 16.36 0.49 1.30
CA GLN A 53 17.35 0.51 0.23
C GLN A 53 18.27 1.75 0.26
N ILE A 54 17.96 2.76 1.11
CA ILE A 54 18.73 4.01 1.19
C ILE A 54 20.23 3.77 1.38
N ASN A 55 20.60 2.80 2.23
CA ASN A 55 21.98 2.52 2.58
C ASN A 55 22.63 1.44 1.70
N GLN A 56 21.91 0.93 0.69
CA GLN A 56 22.42 -0.13 -0.19
C GLN A 56 23.20 0.46 -1.38
N GLN A 57 22.89 1.70 -1.79
CA GLN A 57 23.44 2.32 -2.99
C GLN A 57 23.57 3.85 -2.80
N PRO A 58 24.63 4.48 -3.30
CA PRO A 58 24.80 5.93 -3.18
C PRO A 58 23.79 6.70 -4.04
N ILE A 59 23.27 7.80 -3.50
CA ILE A 59 22.36 8.72 -4.21
C ILE A 59 23.18 9.85 -4.84
N SER A 60 22.93 10.15 -6.13
CA SER A 60 23.68 11.21 -6.84
C SER A 60 23.32 12.63 -6.35
N ASN A 61 24.29 13.56 -6.34
CA ASN A 61 24.13 14.89 -5.75
C ASN A 61 23.01 15.76 -6.36
N ASN A 62 22.58 15.51 -7.61
CA ASN A 62 21.51 16.28 -8.27
C ASN A 62 20.20 15.48 -8.40
N THR A 63 19.94 14.61 -7.43
CA THR A 63 18.71 13.80 -7.35
C THR A 63 17.61 14.54 -6.59
N LEU A 64 16.43 14.65 -7.17
CA LEU A 64 15.22 15.04 -6.45
C LEU A 64 14.60 13.84 -5.77
N ILE A 65 14.32 13.97 -4.47
CA ILE A 65 13.68 12.92 -3.70
C ILE A 65 12.18 13.19 -3.56
N ILE A 66 11.36 12.23 -3.94
CA ILE A 66 9.92 12.27 -3.68
C ILE A 66 9.57 11.18 -2.67
N THR A 67 9.04 11.56 -1.52
CA THR A 67 8.55 10.59 -0.52
C THR A 67 7.05 10.41 -0.68
N LEU A 68 6.60 9.15 -0.80
CA LEU A 68 5.18 8.80 -0.94
C LEU A 68 4.70 7.98 0.25
N GLY A 69 3.79 8.56 1.04
CA GLY A 69 3.19 7.85 2.19
C GLY A 69 4.15 7.64 3.37
N ILE A 70 5.27 8.36 3.41
CA ILE A 70 6.25 8.30 4.50
C ILE A 70 5.99 9.46 5.46
N GLU A 71 5.67 9.14 6.72
CA GLU A 71 5.44 10.16 7.75
C GLU A 71 6.74 10.81 8.21
N ASN A 72 7.73 9.99 8.59
CA ASN A 72 9.02 10.41 9.11
C ASN A 72 10.10 10.23 8.04
N ILE A 73 10.65 11.35 7.56
CA ILE A 73 11.70 11.36 6.54
C ILE A 73 13.01 10.85 7.18
N PRO A 74 13.64 9.79 6.62
CA PRO A 74 14.94 9.29 7.07
C PRO A 74 16.01 10.39 7.06
N ALA A 75 16.95 10.34 8.01
CA ALA A 75 17.95 11.38 8.20
C ALA A 75 18.88 11.52 6.99
N GLU A 76 19.20 10.39 6.38
CA GLU A 76 20.09 10.21 5.24
C GLU A 76 19.62 10.96 3.98
N ILE A 77 18.32 11.24 3.87
CA ILE A 77 17.72 11.92 2.72
C ILE A 77 17.29 13.36 3.01
N LYS A 78 17.57 13.89 4.21
CA LYS A 78 17.12 15.24 4.63
C LYS A 78 17.81 16.37 3.87
N ASP A 79 19.04 16.16 3.43
CA ASP A 79 19.85 17.21 2.81
C ASP A 79 19.60 17.33 1.30
N PHE A 80 18.87 16.39 0.71
CA PHE A 80 18.50 16.41 -0.71
C PHE A 80 17.30 17.33 -0.97
N PRO A 81 17.20 17.93 -2.18
CA PRO A 81 15.98 18.58 -2.63
C PRO A 81 14.84 17.55 -2.63
N ARG A 82 13.69 17.91 -2.07
CA ARG A 82 12.63 16.94 -1.79
C ARG A 82 11.21 17.46 -1.94
N ILE A 83 10.31 16.55 -2.29
CA ILE A 83 8.85 16.74 -2.26
C ILE A 83 8.25 15.64 -1.38
N LYS A 84 7.44 16.03 -0.40
CA LYS A 84 6.68 15.10 0.43
C LYS A 84 5.24 15.04 -0.06
N ILE A 85 4.79 13.85 -0.45
CA ILE A 85 3.42 13.57 -0.84
C ILE A 85 2.86 12.50 0.10
N ASN A 86 1.76 12.84 0.78
CA ASN A 86 1.06 11.92 1.66
C ASN A 86 -0.45 11.96 1.32
N TYR A 87 -1.36 11.53 2.19
CA TYR A 87 -2.82 11.56 1.95
C TYR A 87 -3.45 12.97 1.97
N GLN A 88 -2.68 14.03 1.71
CA GLN A 88 -3.14 15.41 1.81
C GLN A 88 -2.43 16.34 0.81
N ILE A 89 -3.18 17.24 0.17
CA ILE A 89 -2.65 18.37 -0.61
C ILE A 89 -3.35 19.64 -0.12
N GLY A 90 -2.56 20.60 0.39
CA GLY A 90 -3.11 21.79 1.04
C GLY A 90 -4.00 21.39 2.23
N PRO A 91 -5.21 21.96 2.41
CA PRO A 91 -6.13 21.56 3.48
C PRO A 91 -6.88 20.25 3.19
N GLN A 92 -6.82 19.75 1.96
CA GLN A 92 -7.66 18.65 1.51
C GLN A 92 -7.01 17.30 1.79
N LYS A 93 -7.73 16.43 2.50
CA LYS A 93 -7.38 15.01 2.69
C LYS A 93 -8.02 14.13 1.63
N TYR A 94 -7.36 13.02 1.31
CA TYR A 94 -7.77 12.01 0.35
C TYR A 94 -7.82 10.62 1.00
N SER A 95 -8.62 9.73 0.41
CA SER A 95 -8.84 8.38 0.92
C SER A 95 -7.68 7.43 0.62
N SER A 96 -6.82 7.78 -0.34
CA SER A 96 -5.68 6.97 -0.77
C SER A 96 -4.53 7.84 -1.33
N LEU A 97 -3.32 7.28 -1.40
CA LEU A 97 -2.18 7.90 -2.07
C LEU A 97 -2.43 8.00 -3.57
N SER A 98 -3.02 6.98 -4.18
CA SER A 98 -3.40 6.99 -5.60
C SER A 98 -4.44 8.07 -5.90
N GLU A 99 -5.42 8.29 -5.02
CA GLU A 99 -6.33 9.44 -5.13
C GLU A 99 -5.56 10.76 -5.02
N THR A 100 -4.61 10.83 -4.09
CA THR A 100 -3.76 12.02 -3.95
C THR A 100 -2.94 12.28 -5.21
N ILE A 101 -2.32 11.25 -5.80
CA ILE A 101 -1.57 11.37 -7.05
C ILE A 101 -2.48 11.77 -8.20
N PHE A 102 -3.68 11.20 -8.33
CA PHE A 102 -4.64 11.65 -9.33
C PHE A 102 -4.90 13.16 -9.25
N TYR A 103 -5.13 13.70 -8.05
CA TYR A 103 -5.33 15.15 -7.88
C TYR A 103 -4.04 15.94 -8.07
N PHE A 104 -2.88 15.40 -7.66
CA PHE A 104 -1.58 16.01 -7.93
C PHE A 104 -1.36 16.16 -9.43
N LEU A 105 -1.56 15.11 -10.23
CA LEU A 105 -1.42 15.13 -11.69
C LEU A 105 -2.35 16.16 -12.34
N LYS A 106 -3.59 16.31 -11.83
CA LYS A 106 -4.52 17.34 -12.29
C LYS A 106 -4.01 18.76 -12.06
N LEU A 107 -3.25 19.03 -11.00
CA LEU A 107 -2.63 20.35 -10.79
C LEU A 107 -1.58 20.69 -11.85
N PHE A 108 -1.06 19.68 -12.55
CA PHE A 108 -0.16 19.86 -13.69
C PHE A 108 -0.89 19.82 -15.04
N SER A 109 -2.22 19.82 -15.06
CA SER A 109 -3.02 19.63 -16.28
C SER A 109 -2.55 18.40 -17.08
N PHE A 110 -2.21 17.32 -16.37
CA PHE A 110 -1.82 16.06 -16.99
C PHE A 110 -3.02 15.14 -17.04
N GLU A 111 -3.39 14.72 -18.23
CA GLU A 111 -4.42 13.72 -18.48
C GLU A 111 -3.74 12.34 -18.61
N PRO A 112 -3.90 11.45 -17.63
CA PRO A 112 -3.32 10.12 -17.68
C PRO A 112 -3.96 9.28 -18.79
N ASN A 113 -3.15 8.47 -19.46
CA ASN A 113 -3.63 7.47 -20.42
C ASN A 113 -4.31 6.28 -19.68
N PRO A 114 -4.91 5.31 -20.40
CA PRO A 114 -5.57 4.16 -19.79
C PRO A 114 -4.70 3.36 -18.82
N GLU A 115 -3.40 3.24 -19.12
CA GLU A 115 -2.43 2.52 -18.31
C GLU A 115 -2.21 3.19 -16.94
N ILE A 116 -1.86 4.48 -16.93
CA ILE A 116 -1.67 5.26 -15.70
C ILE A 116 -2.99 5.33 -14.93
N SER A 117 -4.10 5.50 -15.63
CA SER A 117 -5.42 5.55 -15.01
C SER A 117 -5.77 4.23 -14.31
N SER A 118 -5.39 3.09 -14.89
CA SER A 118 -5.58 1.78 -14.27
C SER A 118 -4.70 1.59 -13.02
N LYS A 119 -3.42 2.02 -13.07
CA LYS A 119 -2.51 1.99 -11.89
C LYS A 119 -3.10 2.76 -10.71
N LEU A 120 -3.62 3.97 -10.96
CA LEU A 120 -4.29 4.78 -9.94
C LEU A 120 -5.59 4.15 -9.45
N LEU A 121 -6.40 3.61 -10.36
CA LEU A 121 -7.67 2.98 -10.01
C LEU A 121 -7.47 1.77 -9.07
N ILE A 122 -6.48 0.92 -9.35
CA ILE A 122 -6.12 -0.22 -8.50
C ILE A 122 -5.86 0.24 -7.06
N GLY A 123 -5.02 1.25 -6.88
CA GLY A 123 -4.69 1.74 -5.54
C GLY A 123 -5.89 2.35 -4.80
N ILE A 124 -6.73 3.13 -5.49
CA ILE A 124 -7.96 3.69 -4.89
C ILE A 124 -8.92 2.58 -4.46
N ILE A 125 -9.18 1.62 -5.34
CA ILE A 125 -10.12 0.51 -5.07
C ILE A 125 -9.63 -0.35 -3.92
N PHE A 126 -8.34 -0.69 -3.93
CA PHE A 126 -7.71 -1.44 -2.84
C PHE A 126 -7.81 -0.69 -1.52
N LYS A 127 -7.38 0.57 -1.46
CA LYS A 127 -7.33 1.32 -0.20
C LYS A 127 -8.70 1.54 0.39
N THR A 128 -9.69 1.85 -0.45
CA THR A 128 -11.09 2.09 -0.03
C THR A 128 -11.87 0.80 0.22
N ASN A 129 -11.27 -0.36 -0.03
CA ASN A 129 -11.89 -1.68 0.08
C ASN A 129 -13.22 -1.74 -0.68
N LEU A 130 -13.19 -1.45 -1.99
CA LEU A 130 -14.39 -1.36 -2.84
C LEU A 130 -15.44 -0.36 -2.33
N PHE A 131 -14.95 0.81 -1.95
CA PHE A 131 -15.78 1.88 -1.42
C PHE A 131 -16.56 1.57 -0.13
N ARG A 132 -16.06 0.64 0.72
CA ARG A 132 -16.73 0.25 1.98
C ARG A 132 -16.24 1.02 3.21
N GLN A 133 -15.24 1.88 3.05
CA GLN A 133 -14.66 2.63 4.15
C GLN A 133 -15.46 3.90 4.51
N PRO A 134 -15.63 4.25 5.79
CA PRO A 134 -16.45 5.39 6.19
C PRO A 134 -15.93 6.75 5.72
N GLN A 135 -14.63 6.87 5.45
CA GLN A 135 -13.98 8.13 5.03
C GLN A 135 -14.14 8.47 3.54
N ILE A 136 -14.90 7.69 2.76
CA ILE A 136 -15.03 7.92 1.32
C ILE A 136 -15.89 9.15 1.05
N THR A 137 -15.42 9.97 0.13
CA THR A 137 -16.09 11.22 -0.24
C THR A 137 -16.67 11.15 -1.65
N SER A 138 -17.62 12.03 -1.96
CA SER A 138 -18.11 12.22 -3.33
C SER A 138 -16.98 12.58 -4.30
N LYS A 139 -15.93 13.25 -3.80
CA LYS A 139 -14.71 13.58 -4.55
C LYS A 139 -13.96 12.33 -4.99
N THR A 140 -13.81 11.35 -4.11
CA THR A 140 -13.18 10.05 -4.41
C THR A 140 -13.91 9.31 -5.53
N ILE A 141 -15.25 9.23 -5.45
CA ILE A 141 -16.08 8.58 -6.48
C ILE A 141 -15.95 9.33 -7.83
N LYS A 142 -16.00 10.65 -7.83
CA LYS A 142 -15.79 11.47 -9.04
C LYS A 142 -14.41 11.25 -9.66
N GLY A 143 -13.37 11.11 -8.82
CA GLY A 143 -12.03 10.76 -9.28
C GLY A 143 -11.99 9.43 -10.01
N VAL A 144 -12.62 8.40 -9.45
CA VAL A 144 -12.74 7.07 -10.08
C VAL A 144 -13.51 7.12 -11.40
N VAL A 145 -14.65 7.81 -11.44
CA VAL A 145 -15.40 8.00 -12.69
C VAL A 145 -14.53 8.65 -13.76
N GLN A 146 -13.71 9.64 -13.39
CA GLN A 146 -12.79 10.27 -14.33
C GLN A 146 -11.70 9.31 -14.82
N LEU A 147 -11.12 8.48 -13.95
CA LEU A 147 -10.14 7.47 -14.35
C LEU A 147 -10.73 6.47 -15.34
N ILE A 148 -11.98 6.04 -15.12
CA ILE A 148 -12.70 5.15 -16.04
C ILE A 148 -12.94 5.85 -17.39
N LYS A 149 -13.34 7.13 -17.39
CA LYS A 149 -13.46 7.92 -18.62
C LYS A 149 -12.14 8.03 -19.41
N TRP A 150 -11.01 8.04 -18.71
CA TRP A 150 -9.68 8.00 -19.32
C TRP A 150 -9.20 6.58 -19.69
N GLY A 151 -10.10 5.59 -19.65
CA GLY A 151 -9.85 4.24 -20.11
C GLY A 151 -9.33 3.28 -19.04
N ALA A 152 -9.35 3.64 -17.75
CA ALA A 152 -9.06 2.68 -16.70
C ALA A 152 -10.06 1.51 -16.75
N ASN A 153 -9.55 0.28 -16.80
CA ASN A 153 -10.40 -0.90 -16.85
C ASN A 153 -10.81 -1.31 -15.42
N TYR A 154 -12.02 -0.93 -15.03
CA TYR A 154 -12.58 -1.28 -13.73
C TYR A 154 -12.69 -2.79 -13.54
N GLN A 155 -13.22 -3.53 -14.52
CA GLN A 155 -13.39 -4.99 -14.41
C GLN A 155 -12.05 -5.69 -14.22
N ASN A 156 -11.03 -5.30 -14.99
CA ASN A 156 -9.68 -5.85 -14.83
C ASN A 156 -9.07 -5.50 -13.47
N THR A 157 -9.34 -4.30 -12.95
CA THR A 157 -8.93 -3.89 -11.61
C THR A 157 -9.53 -4.80 -10.54
N ILE A 158 -10.84 -5.04 -10.61
CA ILE A 158 -11.54 -5.96 -9.71
C ILE A 158 -10.97 -7.38 -9.83
N ASN A 159 -10.81 -7.87 -11.06
CA ASN A 159 -10.27 -9.20 -11.31
C ASN A 159 -8.82 -9.32 -10.83
N THR A 160 -8.02 -8.26 -10.85
CA THR A 160 -6.64 -8.27 -10.36
C THR A 160 -6.59 -8.34 -8.84
N LEU A 161 -7.36 -7.47 -8.16
CA LEU A 161 -7.35 -7.36 -6.69
C LEU A 161 -8.09 -8.51 -6.01
N TYR A 162 -9.17 -8.98 -6.62
CA TYR A 162 -10.08 -9.97 -6.06
C TYR A 162 -10.22 -11.20 -6.97
N ARG A 163 -9.17 -11.52 -7.74
CA ARG A 163 -9.11 -12.70 -8.64
C ARG A 163 -9.69 -13.94 -8.00
N SER A 164 -10.31 -14.82 -8.78
CA SER A 164 -10.73 -16.13 -8.28
C SER A 164 -9.58 -16.84 -7.58
N LEU A 165 -9.85 -17.36 -6.39
CA LEU A 165 -8.89 -18.18 -5.67
C LEU A 165 -8.74 -19.52 -6.41
N SER A 166 -7.52 -20.06 -6.39
CA SER A 166 -7.33 -21.47 -6.77
C SER A 166 -8.08 -22.38 -5.78
N PHE A 167 -8.28 -23.64 -6.15
CA PHE A 167 -8.94 -24.62 -5.26
C PHE A 167 -8.24 -24.70 -3.90
N ASN A 168 -6.91 -24.81 -3.89
CA ASN A 168 -6.08 -24.85 -2.68
C ASN A 168 -6.24 -23.57 -1.83
N GLN A 169 -6.26 -22.40 -2.48
CA GLN A 169 -6.49 -21.13 -1.78
C GLN A 169 -7.92 -21.03 -1.22
N LEU A 170 -8.93 -21.59 -1.90
CA LEU A 170 -10.29 -21.68 -1.38
C LEU A 170 -10.36 -22.58 -0.14
N GLN A 171 -9.62 -23.70 -0.12
CA GLN A 171 -9.52 -24.57 1.04
C GLN A 171 -8.88 -23.85 2.23
N LEU A 172 -7.75 -23.14 2.01
CA LEU A 172 -7.12 -22.34 3.05
C LEU A 172 -8.06 -21.23 3.56
N TRP A 173 -8.77 -20.56 2.64
CA TRP A 173 -9.77 -19.54 2.99
C TRP A 173 -10.90 -20.11 3.85
N ALA A 174 -11.45 -21.26 3.49
CA ALA A 174 -12.45 -21.96 4.29
C ALA A 174 -11.90 -22.31 5.67
N LYS A 175 -10.66 -22.80 5.74
CA LYS A 175 -10.00 -23.11 7.01
C LYS A 175 -9.83 -21.90 7.91
N ILE A 176 -9.40 -20.77 7.35
CA ILE A 176 -9.31 -19.47 8.06
C ILE A 176 -10.67 -19.10 8.65
N LEU A 177 -11.75 -19.17 7.88
CA LEU A 177 -13.10 -18.83 8.35
C LEU A 177 -13.53 -19.68 9.55
N THR A 178 -13.17 -20.96 9.60
CA THR A 178 -13.48 -21.83 10.75
C THR A 178 -12.68 -21.50 12.01
N LYS A 179 -11.59 -20.73 11.89
CA LYS A 179 -10.65 -20.40 12.96
C LYS A 179 -10.70 -18.92 13.38
N VAL A 180 -11.68 -18.16 12.87
CA VAL A 180 -11.85 -16.76 13.27
C VAL A 180 -12.35 -16.69 14.71
N GLU A 181 -11.54 -16.10 15.57
CA GLU A 181 -11.88 -15.81 16.96
C GLU A 181 -12.23 -14.33 17.13
N LEU A 182 -13.36 -14.07 17.77
CA LEU A 182 -13.78 -12.73 18.17
C LEU A 182 -13.17 -12.40 19.53
N TRP A 183 -12.09 -11.61 19.55
CA TRP A 183 -11.53 -11.12 20.81
C TRP A 183 -12.35 -9.97 21.40
N ASN A 184 -12.97 -9.14 20.55
CA ASN A 184 -14.00 -8.18 20.95
C ASN A 184 -14.84 -7.72 19.74
N LYS A 185 -15.77 -6.77 19.96
CA LYS A 185 -16.69 -6.23 18.93
C LYS A 185 -16.00 -5.63 17.68
N GLN A 186 -14.71 -5.32 17.74
CA GLN A 186 -13.95 -4.68 16.65
C GLN A 186 -12.61 -5.38 16.38
N THR A 187 -12.33 -6.52 17.02
CA THR A 187 -11.06 -7.25 16.89
C THR A 187 -11.32 -8.73 16.62
N ILE A 188 -10.70 -9.23 15.56
CA ILE A 188 -10.62 -10.67 15.27
C ILE A 188 -9.16 -11.16 15.29
N ALA A 189 -8.98 -12.42 15.64
CA ALA A 189 -7.71 -13.14 15.51
C ALA A 189 -7.92 -14.47 14.79
N VAL A 190 -6.88 -14.93 14.10
CA VAL A 190 -6.84 -16.24 13.43
C VAL A 190 -5.49 -16.88 13.74
N PHE A 191 -5.52 -18.13 14.20
CA PHE A 191 -4.32 -18.92 14.50
C PHE A 191 -4.20 -20.10 13.53
N LEU A 192 -3.34 -19.94 12.54
CA LEU A 192 -3.01 -20.99 11.59
C LEU A 192 -1.89 -21.88 12.13
N THR A 193 -1.94 -23.16 11.80
CA THR A 193 -0.90 -24.15 12.12
C THR A 193 -0.26 -24.67 10.83
N HIS A 194 0.92 -25.30 10.92
CA HIS A 194 1.52 -25.98 9.76
C HIS A 194 0.56 -26.96 9.08
N ASN A 195 -0.24 -27.69 9.88
CA ASN A 195 -1.20 -28.64 9.35
C ASN A 195 -2.30 -27.98 8.51
N ASP A 196 -2.67 -26.73 8.80
CA ASP A 196 -3.65 -26.02 7.98
C ASP A 196 -3.12 -25.83 6.56
N PHE A 197 -1.86 -25.39 6.42
CA PHE A 197 -1.20 -25.21 5.12
C PHE A 197 -0.97 -26.54 4.38
N ILE A 198 -0.59 -27.59 5.10
CA ILE A 198 -0.44 -28.94 4.53
C ILE A 198 -1.78 -29.44 3.97
N ASN A 199 -2.85 -29.34 4.77
CA ASN A 199 -4.17 -29.84 4.38
C ASN A 199 -4.77 -29.07 3.21
N SER A 200 -4.51 -27.77 3.09
CA SER A 200 -4.93 -26.97 1.93
C SER A 200 -3.93 -26.97 0.79
N GLN A 201 -2.78 -27.65 0.91
CA GLN A 201 -1.72 -27.64 -0.10
C GLN A 201 -1.31 -26.22 -0.52
N THR A 202 -1.06 -25.38 0.48
CA THR A 202 -0.70 -23.95 0.34
C THR A 202 0.53 -23.61 1.16
N THR A 203 1.05 -22.40 0.99
CA THR A 203 2.11 -21.82 1.81
C THR A 203 1.68 -20.49 2.42
N GLU A 204 2.48 -19.92 3.31
CA GLU A 204 2.28 -18.58 3.86
C GLU A 204 2.20 -17.50 2.77
N LYS A 205 2.83 -17.72 1.61
CA LYS A 205 2.74 -16.81 0.46
C LYS A 205 1.31 -16.69 -0.04
N ASP A 206 0.50 -17.76 0.02
CA ASP A 206 -0.89 -17.74 -0.42
C ASP A 206 -1.79 -16.84 0.43
N LEU A 207 -1.36 -16.48 1.65
CA LEU A 207 -2.07 -15.50 2.48
C LEU A 207 -2.19 -14.15 1.76
N GLU A 208 -1.27 -13.84 0.82
CA GLU A 208 -1.33 -12.62 0.03
C GLU A 208 -2.64 -12.44 -0.75
N PHE A 209 -3.20 -13.57 -1.23
CA PHE A 209 -4.45 -13.58 -1.99
C PHE A 209 -5.71 -13.67 -1.11
N ILE A 210 -5.53 -14.09 0.13
CA ILE A 210 -6.62 -14.29 1.09
C ILE A 210 -6.84 -13.04 1.95
N ILE A 211 -5.78 -12.31 2.31
CA ILE A 211 -5.85 -11.07 3.09
C ILE A 211 -6.84 -10.03 2.51
N PRO A 212 -6.89 -9.75 1.19
CA PRO A 212 -7.89 -8.86 0.62
C PRO A 212 -9.33 -9.30 0.91
N ARG A 213 -9.58 -10.62 0.98
CA ARG A 213 -10.91 -11.19 1.29
C ARG A 213 -11.24 -11.11 2.76
N ILE A 214 -10.26 -11.34 3.64
CA ILE A 214 -10.40 -11.11 5.07
C ILE A 214 -10.82 -9.65 5.30
N ASN A 215 -10.11 -8.71 4.67
CA ASN A 215 -10.46 -7.29 4.75
C ASN A 215 -11.84 -6.95 4.18
N LEU A 216 -12.24 -7.64 3.11
CA LEU A 216 -13.55 -7.43 2.49
C LEU A 216 -14.70 -7.95 3.36
N ASN A 217 -14.55 -9.14 3.94
CA ASN A 217 -15.58 -9.83 4.72
C ASN A 217 -15.64 -9.32 6.17
N PHE A 218 -14.51 -9.02 6.77
CA PHE A 218 -14.40 -8.45 8.12
C PHE A 218 -14.13 -6.95 8.09
N HIS A 219 -14.78 -6.23 7.17
CA HIS A 219 -14.57 -4.79 7.00
C HIS A 219 -14.97 -3.96 8.23
N TRP A 220 -15.86 -4.49 9.09
CA TRP A 220 -16.27 -3.90 10.36
C TRP A 220 -15.20 -4.04 11.45
N ALA A 221 -14.30 -5.03 11.34
CA ALA A 221 -13.22 -5.24 12.30
C ALA A 221 -12.14 -4.18 12.08
N LYS A 222 -11.88 -3.40 13.14
CA LYS A 222 -10.84 -2.37 13.15
C LYS A 222 -9.45 -2.97 13.34
N ASN A 223 -9.38 -4.09 14.05
CA ASN A 223 -8.15 -4.84 14.25
C ASN A 223 -8.31 -6.28 13.77
N ILE A 224 -7.34 -6.78 13.01
CA ILE A 224 -7.29 -8.15 12.50
C ILE A 224 -5.88 -8.66 12.72
N PHE A 225 -5.76 -9.81 13.36
CA PHE A 225 -4.50 -10.51 13.56
C PHE A 225 -4.57 -11.89 12.91
N ILE A 226 -3.54 -12.25 12.15
CA ILE A 226 -3.38 -13.59 11.58
C ILE A 226 -2.00 -14.07 11.98
N PHE A 227 -1.94 -15.16 12.73
CA PHE A 227 -0.71 -15.77 13.21
C PHE A 227 -0.47 -17.10 12.51
N TRP A 228 0.78 -17.40 12.19
CA TRP A 228 1.19 -18.71 11.68
C TRP A 228 2.64 -19.02 12.07
N PRO A 229 3.05 -20.30 12.19
CA PRO A 229 4.44 -20.64 12.46
C PRO A 229 5.36 -20.24 11.30
N SER A 230 6.55 -19.71 11.60
CA SER A 230 7.54 -19.35 10.59
C SER A 230 8.01 -20.59 9.81
N PRO A 231 8.11 -20.52 8.48
CA PRO A 231 8.64 -21.63 7.67
C PRO A 231 10.10 -21.96 7.96
N GLU A 232 10.88 -20.98 8.41
CA GLU A 232 12.32 -21.11 8.65
C GLU A 232 12.61 -21.63 10.07
N ASN A 233 11.78 -21.25 11.04
CA ASN A 233 11.89 -21.70 12.42
C ASN A 233 10.49 -21.94 13.01
N PRO A 234 10.03 -23.20 13.14
CA PRO A 234 8.71 -23.53 13.68
C PRO A 234 8.45 -23.06 15.12
N GLN A 235 9.50 -22.68 15.87
CA GLN A 235 9.35 -22.08 17.21
C GLN A 235 9.00 -20.59 17.16
N GLU A 236 9.24 -19.94 16.02
CA GLU A 236 8.87 -18.55 15.77
C GLU A 236 7.46 -18.49 15.16
N ILE A 237 6.73 -17.42 15.50
CA ILE A 237 5.40 -17.16 14.96
C ILE A 237 5.51 -15.92 14.08
N ASP A 238 5.12 -16.04 12.82
CA ASP A 238 4.87 -14.91 11.95
C ASP A 238 3.45 -14.34 12.18
N CYS A 239 3.30 -13.03 11.93
CA CYS A 239 2.02 -12.37 12.06
C CYS A 239 1.76 -11.33 10.96
N TRP A 240 0.52 -11.33 10.46
CA TRP A 240 -0.04 -10.23 9.66
C TRP A 240 -1.06 -9.47 10.49
N ILE A 241 -0.93 -8.14 10.50
CA ILE A 241 -1.71 -7.26 11.36
C ILE A 241 -2.33 -6.14 10.54
N LYS A 242 -3.63 -5.94 10.75
CA LYS A 242 -4.33 -4.68 10.46
C LYS A 242 -4.78 -4.09 11.78
N ILE A 243 -4.38 -2.87 12.06
CA ILE A 243 -4.75 -2.14 13.28
C ILE A 243 -5.01 -0.68 12.94
N LEU A 244 -5.70 0.01 13.85
CA LEU A 244 -5.81 1.46 13.77
C LEU A 244 -4.45 2.15 14.03
N PRO A 245 -4.17 3.29 13.39
CA PRO A 245 -2.88 4.00 13.52
C PRO A 245 -2.49 4.38 14.97
N ASN A 246 -3.47 4.62 15.83
CA ASN A 246 -3.24 4.95 17.24
C ASN A 246 -2.79 3.73 18.06
N LEU A 247 -3.25 2.53 17.73
CA LEU A 247 -2.78 1.28 18.32
C LEU A 247 -1.37 0.94 17.81
N GLU A 248 -1.09 1.17 16.53
CA GLU A 248 0.24 0.94 15.95
C GLU A 248 1.35 1.68 16.72
N LYS A 249 1.11 2.95 17.08
CA LYS A 249 2.05 3.74 17.90
C LYS A 249 2.29 3.13 19.29
N LYS A 250 1.24 2.59 19.93
CA LYS A 250 1.36 1.97 21.25
C LYS A 250 2.11 0.65 21.21
N ILE A 251 1.85 -0.20 20.20
CA ILE A 251 2.53 -1.50 20.10
C ILE A 251 4.01 -1.30 19.74
N LYS A 252 4.35 -0.30 18.91
CA LYS A 252 5.76 0.09 18.66
C LYS A 252 6.49 0.62 19.91
N GLN A 253 5.75 1.07 20.93
CA GLN A 253 6.30 1.56 22.20
C GLN A 253 6.38 0.47 23.27
N SER A 254 5.56 -0.58 23.18
CA SER A 254 5.72 -1.76 24.03
C SER A 254 6.92 -2.57 23.57
N ASN A 255 7.87 -2.85 24.47
CA ASN A 255 9.07 -3.70 24.27
C ASN A 255 8.77 -5.18 23.94
N LEU A 256 7.65 -5.46 23.29
CA LEU A 256 7.46 -6.72 22.59
C LEU A 256 8.43 -6.72 21.40
N GLN A 257 9.19 -7.80 21.20
CA GLN A 257 10.01 -8.01 20.00
C GLN A 257 9.14 -8.23 18.75
N LEU A 258 8.03 -7.49 18.63
CA LEU A 258 7.20 -7.48 17.45
C LEU A 258 7.81 -6.48 16.48
N ASN A 259 8.54 -6.98 15.49
CA ASN A 259 8.69 -6.22 14.26
C ASN A 259 7.28 -6.04 13.70
N LEU A 260 6.69 -4.84 13.78
CA LEU A 260 5.33 -4.60 13.29
C LEU A 260 5.43 -4.06 11.87
N THR A 261 5.25 -4.93 10.89
CA THR A 261 5.01 -4.49 9.51
C THR A 261 3.52 -4.62 9.18
N SER A 262 2.87 -3.51 8.86
CA SER A 262 1.52 -3.49 8.30
C SER A 262 1.61 -3.74 6.79
N GLY A 263 1.83 -5.00 6.38
CA GLY A 263 2.05 -5.39 4.98
C GLY A 263 2.62 -6.80 4.87
N MET A 264 2.82 -7.28 3.65
CA MET A 264 3.36 -8.63 3.41
C MET A 264 4.88 -8.67 3.56
N LYS A 265 5.36 -9.00 4.76
CA LYS A 265 6.39 -10.04 5.06
C LYS A 265 6.94 -9.91 6.47
N LYS A 266 7.08 -11.09 7.08
CA LYS A 266 7.91 -11.51 8.24
C LYS A 266 7.95 -10.57 9.43
N ASN A 267 7.26 -11.01 10.48
CA ASN A 267 7.34 -10.43 11.80
C ASN A 267 7.70 -11.57 12.75
N ILE A 268 8.97 -11.64 13.15
CA ILE A 268 9.44 -12.56 14.19
C ILE A 268 8.83 -12.10 15.51
N ILE A 269 8.13 -12.99 16.23
CA ILE A 269 7.79 -12.87 17.65
C ILE A 269 8.76 -13.74 18.44
#